data_AF-A0A7W0YP75-F1
#
_entry.id   AF-A0A7W0YP75-F1
#
_cell.length_a   1.000
_cell.length_b   1.000
_cell.length_c   1.000
_cell.angle_alpha   90.00
_cell.angle_beta   90.00
_cell.angle_gamma   90.00
#
_symmetry.space_group_name_H-M   'P 1'
#
loop_
_entity.id
_entity.type
_entity.pdbx_description
1 polymer ?
#
loop_
_entity_poly.entity_id
_entity_poly.type
_entity_poly.pdbx_seq_one_letter_code
_entity_poly.pdbx_strand_id
1 'polypeptide(L)'
;MQSSLVVGALREQLVRVLDWYHGNRSGFEWGTVIHRRNERGRLRFGAITPRGESLVLNEPLLDALGRMPCWLDGAVRVRLETRRLSPCPPCLEGIARPNRSPFVEALAVYFDPDTSPEEVLAFQTMAGVLTPTHCPSELFVLTRSKPQGWPV
;
A
#
# COMPACT_ATOMS: atom_id res chain seq x y z
N MET A 1 17.00 -9.27 -3.37
CA MET A 1 16.92 -8.72 -2.01
C MET A 1 16.96 -7.21 -2.13
N GLN A 2 16.00 -6.51 -1.56
CA GLN A 2 16.06 -5.05 -1.48
C GLN A 2 17.12 -4.68 -0.44
N SER A 3 17.95 -3.68 -0.73
CA SER A 3 18.99 -3.24 0.21
C SER A 3 18.36 -2.73 1.50
N SER A 4 18.91 -3.12 2.65
CA SER A 4 18.47 -2.66 3.98
C SER A 4 18.47 -1.13 4.08
N LEU A 5 19.35 -0.47 3.31
CA LEU A 5 19.44 0.99 3.22
C LEU A 5 18.18 1.62 2.62
N VAL A 6 17.57 0.98 1.60
CA VAL A 6 16.35 1.51 0.96
C VAL A 6 15.17 1.39 1.92
N VAL A 7 15.06 0.27 2.64
CA VAL A 7 14.02 0.09 3.66
C VAL A 7 14.17 1.10 4.78
N GLY A 8 15.39 1.33 5.26
CA GLY A 8 15.68 2.36 6.26
C GLY A 8 15.28 3.76 5.80
N ALA A 9 15.66 4.15 4.58
CA ALA A 9 15.32 5.46 4.03
C ALA A 9 13.81 5.68 3.87
N LEU A 10 13.08 4.70 3.31
CA LEU A 10 11.63 4.80 3.14
C LEU A 10 10.90 4.86 4.49
N ARG A 11 11.37 4.09 5.49
CA ARG A 11 10.86 4.16 6.86
C ARG A 11 11.10 5.54 7.47
N GLU A 12 12.32 6.08 7.36
CA GLU A 12 12.64 7.40 7.90
C GLU A 12 11.79 8.49 7.25
N GLN A 13 11.56 8.41 5.94
CA GLN A 13 10.65 9.31 5.23
C GLN A 13 9.21 9.18 5.76
N LEU A 14 8.71 7.96 5.93
CA LEU A 14 7.36 7.72 6.46
C LEU A 14 7.19 8.31 7.88
N VAL A 15 8.17 8.10 8.76
CA VAL A 15 8.14 8.66 10.12
C VAL A 15 8.14 10.19 10.08
N ARG A 16 9.00 10.81 9.26
CA ARG A 16 9.02 12.27 9.11
C ARG A 16 7.70 12.82 8.58
N VAL A 17 7.07 12.14 7.64
CA VAL A 17 5.75 12.52 7.11
C VAL A 17 4.70 12.44 8.23
N LEU A 18 4.67 11.35 9.00
CA LEU A 18 3.75 11.21 10.13
C LEU A 18 3.98 12.30 11.19
N ASP A 19 5.23 12.57 11.56
CA ASP A 19 5.58 13.60 12.56
C ASP A 19 5.16 15.00 12.11
N TRP A 20 5.41 15.33 10.84
CA TRP A 20 4.98 16.60 10.23
C TRP A 20 3.47 16.80 10.34
N TYR A 21 2.73 15.75 10.03
CA TYR A 21 1.27 15.76 10.04
C TYR A 21 0.68 15.76 11.44
N HIS A 22 1.34 15.12 12.41
CA HIS A 22 0.97 15.16 13.82
C HIS A 22 1.06 16.59 14.38
N GLY A 23 2.12 17.34 14.03
CA GLY A 23 2.28 18.74 14.40
C GLY A 23 1.22 19.68 13.80
N ASN A 24 0.67 19.33 12.63
CA ASN A 24 -0.27 20.16 11.88
C ASN A 24 -1.77 19.80 12.08
N ARG A 25 -2.11 19.01 13.11
CA ARG A 25 -3.51 18.61 13.46
C ARG A 25 -4.26 17.79 12.38
N SER A 26 -3.55 17.17 11.45
CA SER A 26 -4.16 16.35 10.39
C SER A 26 -4.74 15.00 10.89
N GLY A 27 -4.37 14.58 12.10
CA GLY A 27 -4.95 13.41 12.77
C GLY A 27 -4.49 12.06 12.20
N PHE A 28 -3.40 12.01 11.42
CA PHE A 28 -2.79 10.75 11.00
C PHE A 28 -1.95 10.17 12.12
N GLU A 29 -2.32 8.96 12.58
CA GLU A 29 -1.61 8.25 13.67
C GLU A 29 -0.81 7.06 13.15
N TRP A 30 -1.04 6.65 11.90
CA TRP A 30 -0.38 5.50 11.31
C TRP A 30 -0.26 5.63 9.79
N GLY A 31 0.76 4.99 9.21
CA GLY A 31 0.91 4.88 7.77
C GLY A 31 1.80 3.72 7.36
N THR A 32 1.86 3.46 6.06
CA THR A 32 2.74 2.46 5.44
C THR A 32 3.23 2.97 4.09
N VAL A 33 4.43 2.56 3.70
CA VAL A 33 4.93 2.76 2.33
C VAL A 33 4.64 1.51 1.52
N ILE A 34 3.78 1.61 0.50
CA ILE A 34 3.62 0.55 -0.50
C ILE A 34 4.63 0.79 -1.61
N HIS A 35 5.43 -0.21 -1.95
CA HIS A 35 6.49 -0.05 -2.93
C HIS A 35 6.68 -1.33 -3.76
N ARG A 36 7.41 -1.21 -4.88
CA ARG A 36 7.84 -2.40 -5.63
C ARG A 36 8.96 -3.13 -4.88
N ARG A 37 8.88 -4.46 -4.80
CA ARG A 37 9.95 -5.31 -4.22
C ARG A 37 10.24 -6.52 -5.09
N ASN A 38 11.48 -6.99 -5.07
CA ASN A 38 11.86 -8.25 -5.70
C ASN A 38 11.86 -9.38 -4.64
N GLU A 39 10.88 -10.27 -4.75
CA GLU A 39 10.72 -11.44 -3.92
C GLU A 39 11.10 -12.69 -4.72
N ARG A 40 12.29 -13.25 -4.44
CA ARG A 40 12.82 -14.47 -5.09
C ARG A 40 12.76 -14.44 -6.62
N GLY A 41 13.11 -13.30 -7.23
CA GLY A 41 13.13 -13.13 -8.68
C GLY A 41 11.79 -12.69 -9.28
N ARG A 42 10.75 -12.48 -8.47
CA ARG A 42 9.44 -11.98 -8.92
C ARG A 42 9.16 -10.61 -8.33
N LEU A 43 8.70 -9.67 -9.16
CA LEU A 43 8.23 -8.38 -8.69
C LEU A 43 6.90 -8.54 -7.96
N ARG A 44 6.81 -7.95 -6.76
CA ARG A 44 5.65 -7.97 -5.88
C ARG A 44 5.48 -6.60 -5.23
N PHE A 45 4.29 -6.36 -4.68
CA PHE A 45 4.10 -5.25 -3.75
C PHE A 45 4.73 -5.58 -2.40
N GLY A 46 5.52 -4.64 -1.90
CA GLY A 46 6.05 -4.59 -0.55
C GLY A 46 5.32 -3.55 0.28
N ALA A 47 5.34 -3.73 1.59
CA ALA A 47 4.91 -2.71 2.53
C ALA A 47 5.97 -2.52 3.62
N ILE A 48 6.20 -1.26 3.98
CA ILE A 48 7.09 -0.85 5.08
C ILE A 48 6.27 -0.06 6.09
N THR A 49 6.28 -0.53 7.34
CA THR A 49 5.61 0.12 8.48
C THR A 49 6.52 1.16 9.17
N PRO A 50 5.98 2.02 10.06
CA PRO A 50 6.77 3.05 10.75
C PRO A 50 7.86 2.46 11.66
N ARG A 51 7.64 1.24 12.19
CA ARG A 51 8.63 0.54 13.02
C ARG A 51 9.68 -0.22 12.22
N GLY A 52 9.55 -0.26 10.90
CA GLY A 52 10.57 -0.78 10.00
C GLY A 52 10.38 -2.23 9.58
N GLU A 53 9.25 -2.85 9.91
CA GLU A 53 8.88 -4.13 9.32
C GLU A 53 8.74 -3.98 7.80
N SER A 54 9.39 -4.88 7.06
CA SER A 54 9.27 -4.97 5.61
C SER A 54 8.66 -6.31 5.21
N LEU A 55 7.46 -6.26 4.63
CA LEU A 55 6.66 -7.44 4.31
C LEU A 55 6.21 -7.47 2.85
N VAL A 56 5.85 -8.65 2.35
CA VAL A 56 5.21 -8.80 1.04
C VAL A 56 3.72 -8.56 1.24
N LEU A 57 3.16 -7.62 0.50
CA LEU A 57 1.76 -7.24 0.65
C LEU A 57 0.86 -8.40 0.19
N ASN A 58 -0.07 -8.78 1.07
CA ASN A 58 -1.06 -9.82 0.81
C ASN A 58 -2.47 -9.21 0.76
N GLU A 59 -3.42 -9.95 0.18
CA GLU A 59 -4.80 -9.46 0.00
C GLU A 59 -5.43 -9.04 1.34
N PRO A 60 -5.35 -9.81 2.45
CA PRO A 60 -5.96 -9.40 3.72
C PRO A 60 -5.43 -8.08 4.29
N LEU A 61 -4.13 -7.80 4.15
CA LEU A 61 -3.54 -6.54 4.61
C LEU A 61 -4.01 -5.36 3.75
N LEU A 62 -4.09 -5.55 2.44
CA LEU A 62 -4.62 -4.53 1.55
C LEU A 62 -6.12 -4.29 1.78
N ASP A 63 -6.89 -5.35 1.99
CA ASP A 63 -8.32 -5.25 2.29
C ASP A 63 -8.57 -4.53 3.62
N ALA A 64 -7.70 -4.69 4.61
CA ALA A 64 -7.78 -3.93 5.87
C ALA A 64 -7.61 -2.42 5.64
N LEU A 65 -6.70 -2.01 4.74
CA LEU A 65 -6.58 -0.62 4.31
C LEU A 65 -7.81 -0.16 3.51
N GLY A 66 -8.31 -1.00 2.59
CA GLY A 66 -9.46 -0.67 1.75
C GLY A 66 -10.77 -0.44 2.52
N ARG A 67 -10.89 -0.97 3.74
CA ARG A 67 -12.05 -0.80 4.63
C ARG A 67 -12.04 0.51 5.41
N MET A 68 -10.96 1.28 5.35
CA MET A 68 -10.84 2.53 6.09
C MET A 68 -10.43 3.69 5.18
N PRO A 69 -10.70 4.94 5.59
CA PRO A 69 -10.19 6.11 4.89
C PRO A 69 -8.66 6.09 4.83
N CYS A 70 -8.12 6.18 3.62
CA CYS A 70 -6.68 6.23 3.36
C CYS A 70 -6.34 7.53 2.63
N TRP A 71 -5.14 8.05 2.85
CA TRP A 71 -4.62 9.24 2.16
C TRP A 71 -3.29 8.92 1.51
N LEU A 72 -3.13 9.30 0.24
CA LEU A 72 -1.83 9.28 -0.42
C LEU A 72 -1.06 10.54 -0.08
N ASP A 73 0.17 10.34 0.39
CA ASP A 73 1.12 11.39 0.81
C ASP A 73 0.52 12.41 1.81
N GLY A 74 -0.57 12.02 2.49
CA GLY A 74 -1.34 12.89 3.39
C GLY A 74 -2.10 14.03 2.70
N ALA A 75 -2.19 14.03 1.37
CA ALA A 75 -2.84 15.08 0.59
C ALA A 75 -4.22 14.62 0.08
N VAL A 76 -4.28 13.51 -0.63
CA VAL A 76 -5.49 13.10 -1.34
C VAL A 76 -6.12 11.86 -0.74
N ARG A 77 -7.45 11.88 -0.53
CA ARG A 77 -8.18 10.73 -0.01
C ARG A 77 -8.41 9.68 -1.10
N VAL A 78 -8.09 8.44 -0.79
CA VAL A 78 -8.21 7.31 -1.71
C VAL A 78 -8.87 6.09 -1.07
N ARG A 79 -9.38 5.22 -1.94
CA ARG A 79 -9.81 3.87 -1.64
C ARG A 79 -8.87 2.90 -2.34
N LEU A 80 -8.46 1.87 -1.61
CA LEU A 80 -7.54 0.84 -2.09
C LEU A 80 -8.30 -0.48 -2.22
N GLU A 81 -8.16 -1.15 -3.35
CA GLU A 81 -8.78 -2.45 -3.59
C GLU A 81 -7.81 -3.45 -4.22
N THR A 82 -7.93 -4.70 -3.82
CA THR A 82 -7.24 -5.80 -4.49
C THR A 82 -7.90 -6.08 -5.84
N ARG A 83 -7.10 -6.18 -6.91
CA ARG A 83 -7.54 -6.69 -8.22
C ARG A 83 -6.76 -7.93 -8.60
N ARG A 84 -7.47 -8.94 -9.12
CA ARG A 84 -6.87 -10.14 -9.71
C ARG A 84 -6.78 -9.94 -11.22
N LEU A 85 -5.58 -10.05 -11.77
CA LEU A 85 -5.32 -9.85 -13.20
C LEU A 85 -5.61 -11.12 -14.02
N SER A 86 -5.71 -12.26 -13.37
CA SER A 86 -6.07 -13.51 -14.02
C SER A 86 -7.00 -14.31 -13.12
N PRO A 87 -8.08 -14.90 -13.66
CA PRO A 87 -8.80 -15.94 -12.94
C PRO A 87 -7.81 -17.09 -12.69
N CYS A 88 -7.73 -17.55 -11.44
CA CYS A 88 -6.96 -18.74 -11.14
C CYS A 88 -7.55 -19.89 -11.98
N PRO A 89 -6.74 -20.62 -12.77
CA PRO A 89 -7.25 -21.79 -13.47
C PRO A 89 -7.85 -22.75 -12.45
N PRO A 90 -9.07 -23.29 -12.67
CA PRO A 90 -9.74 -24.16 -11.71
C PRO A 90 -8.90 -25.41 -11.34
N CYS A 91 -7.97 -25.82 -12.21
CA CYS A 91 -7.05 -26.93 -11.96
C CYS A 91 -5.95 -26.62 -10.92
N LEU A 92 -5.73 -25.35 -10.56
CA LEU A 92 -4.73 -24.94 -9.56
C LEU A 92 -5.33 -24.63 -8.19
N GLU A 93 -6.65 -24.55 -8.06
CA GLU A 93 -7.33 -24.37 -6.76
C GLU A 93 -7.00 -25.52 -5.79
N GLY A 94 -6.83 -26.74 -6.29
CA GLY A 94 -6.43 -27.90 -5.49
C GLY A 94 -4.95 -27.91 -5.04
N ILE A 95 -4.10 -27.05 -5.61
CA ILE A 95 -2.66 -26.95 -5.29
C ILE A 95 -2.37 -25.69 -4.45
N ALA A 96 -3.31 -24.75 -4.40
CA ALA A 96 -3.22 -23.59 -3.52
C ALA A 96 -3.13 -24.09 -2.06
N ARG A 97 -2.04 -23.76 -1.37
CA ARG A 97 -1.90 -24.11 0.05
C ARG A 97 -3.00 -23.37 0.81
N PRO A 98 -3.98 -24.05 1.41
CA PRO A 98 -5.15 -23.41 2.02
C PRO A 98 -4.77 -22.49 3.19
N ASN A 99 -3.57 -22.65 3.74
CA ASN A 99 -3.12 -21.94 4.93
C ASN A 99 -2.25 -20.70 4.64
N ARG A 100 -2.16 -20.23 3.39
CA ARG A 100 -1.39 -19.02 3.05
C ARG A 100 -2.22 -18.00 2.30
N SER A 101 -2.32 -16.81 2.87
CA SER A 101 -3.01 -15.69 2.23
C SER A 101 -2.39 -15.34 0.87
N PRO A 102 -3.20 -15.12 -0.18
CA PRO A 102 -2.72 -14.73 -1.50
C PRO A 102 -2.00 -13.37 -1.46
N PHE A 103 -1.03 -13.20 -2.35
CA PHE A 103 -0.32 -11.92 -2.53
C PHE A 103 -1.11 -10.98 -3.43
N VAL A 104 -0.95 -9.67 -3.24
CA VAL A 104 -1.56 -8.68 -4.13
C VAL A 104 -0.87 -8.73 -5.50
N GLU A 105 -1.65 -8.98 -6.54
CA GLU A 105 -1.19 -8.99 -7.93
C GLU A 105 -1.38 -7.64 -8.61
N ALA A 106 -2.53 -7.00 -8.37
CA ALA A 106 -2.79 -5.64 -8.76
C ALA A 106 -3.47 -4.87 -7.62
N LEU A 107 -3.08 -3.61 -7.48
CA LEU A 107 -3.60 -2.65 -6.54
C LEU A 107 -4.42 -1.63 -7.31
N ALA A 108 -5.72 -1.55 -7.06
CA ALA A 108 -6.53 -0.47 -7.58
C ALA A 108 -6.58 0.68 -6.57
N VAL A 109 -6.31 1.89 -7.06
CA VAL A 109 -6.34 3.13 -6.29
C VAL A 109 -7.42 4.02 -6.90
N TYR A 110 -8.45 4.33 -6.12
CA TYR A 110 -9.56 5.19 -6.53
C TYR A 110 -9.57 6.44 -5.68
N PHE A 111 -9.79 7.60 -6.28
CA PHE A 111 -10.06 8.81 -5.51
C PHE A 111 -11.44 8.73 -4.86
N ASP A 112 -11.54 9.28 -3.66
CA ASP A 112 -12.85 9.48 -3.02
C ASP A 112 -13.66 10.49 -3.85
N PRO A 113 -14.96 10.27 -4.12
CA PRO A 113 -15.81 11.24 -4.84
C PRO A 113 -15.80 12.65 -4.25
N ASP A 114 -15.50 12.79 -2.95
CA ASP A 114 -15.43 14.08 -2.27
C ASP A 114 -14.10 14.84 -2.52
N THR A 115 -13.18 14.27 -3.29
CA THR A 115 -11.86 14.84 -3.59
C THR A 115 -11.96 15.96 -4.63
N SER A 116 -11.25 17.06 -4.42
CA SER A 116 -11.29 18.19 -5.36
C SER A 116 -10.63 17.86 -6.71
N PRO A 117 -11.06 18.47 -7.82
CA PRO A 117 -10.45 18.24 -9.14
C PRO A 117 -8.96 18.58 -9.22
N GLU A 118 -8.50 19.57 -8.45
CA GLU A 118 -7.08 19.96 -8.39
C GLU A 118 -6.22 18.87 -7.75
N GLU A 119 -6.71 18.25 -6.67
CA GLU A 119 -6.05 17.10 -6.02
C GLU A 119 -6.04 15.87 -6.95
N VAL A 120 -7.13 15.59 -7.65
CA VAL A 120 -7.19 14.49 -8.62
C VAL A 120 -6.14 14.66 -9.73
N LEU A 121 -5.97 15.89 -10.24
CA LEU A 121 -5.00 16.19 -11.29
C LEU A 121 -3.55 15.98 -10.80
N ALA A 122 -3.25 16.46 -9.59
CA ALA A 122 -1.92 16.35 -9.00
C ALA A 122 -1.50 14.89 -8.74
N PHE A 123 -2.46 14.01 -8.44
CA PHE A 123 -2.21 12.61 -8.08
C PHE A 123 -2.61 11.60 -9.15
N GLN A 124 -2.95 12.03 -10.36
CA GLN A 124 -3.48 11.16 -11.43
C GLN A 124 -2.60 9.94 -11.74
N THR A 125 -1.28 10.06 -11.58
CA THR A 125 -0.30 8.98 -11.84
C THR A 125 -0.33 7.87 -10.78
N MET A 126 -0.92 8.16 -9.61
CA MET A 126 -1.05 7.23 -8.49
C MET A 126 -2.42 6.54 -8.46
N ALA A 127 -3.34 6.92 -9.34
CA ALA A 127 -4.68 6.34 -9.45
C ALA A 127 -4.79 5.34 -10.60
N GLY A 128 -5.78 4.45 -10.50
CA GLY A 128 -6.03 3.37 -11.46
C GLY A 128 -5.52 2.02 -10.95
N VAL A 129 -5.36 1.07 -11.88
CA VAL A 129 -4.91 -0.29 -11.56
C VAL A 129 -3.39 -0.38 -11.71
N LEU A 130 -2.71 -0.39 -10.57
CA LEU A 130 -1.27 -0.52 -10.47
C LEU A 130 -0.88 -1.99 -10.38
N THR A 131 0.22 -2.33 -11.04
CA THR A 131 0.86 -3.65 -10.96
C THR A 131 2.27 -3.45 -10.40
N PRO A 132 2.94 -4.48 -9.84
CA PRO A 132 4.28 -4.31 -9.28
C PRO A 132 5.32 -3.74 -10.28
N THR A 133 5.08 -3.93 -11.58
CA THR A 133 5.91 -3.38 -12.67
C THR A 133 5.62 -1.91 -12.97
N HIS A 134 4.37 -1.48 -12.83
CA HIS A 134 3.90 -0.12 -13.17
C HIS A 134 3.63 0.74 -11.93
N CYS A 135 3.86 0.20 -10.74
CA CYS A 135 3.77 0.95 -9.49
C CYS A 135 4.83 2.07 -9.51
N PRO A 136 4.47 3.30 -9.11
CA PRO A 136 5.44 4.32 -8.73
C PRO A 136 6.45 3.75 -7.72
N SER A 137 7.64 4.34 -7.63
CA SER A 137 8.72 3.83 -6.78
C SER A 137 8.23 3.51 -5.36
N GLU A 138 7.40 4.40 -4.80
CA GLU A 138 6.74 4.27 -3.52
C GLU A 138 5.40 5.03 -3.51
N LEU A 139 4.49 4.60 -2.64
CA LEU A 139 3.23 5.25 -2.31
C LEU A 139 3.15 5.35 -0.79
N PHE A 140 3.09 6.57 -0.23
CA PHE A 140 2.86 6.74 1.20
C PHE A 140 1.36 6.71 1.48
N VAL A 141 0.91 5.68 2.17
CA VAL A 141 -0.49 5.52 2.57
C VAL A 141 -0.61 5.86 4.03
N LEU A 142 -1.32 6.95 4.34
CA LEU A 142 -1.57 7.41 5.70
C LEU A 142 -3.02 7.12 6.11
N THR A 143 -3.21 6.88 7.41
CA THR A 143 -4.50 6.58 8.03
C THR A 143 -4.58 7.22 9.41
N ARG A 144 -5.80 7.43 9.91
CA ARG A 144 -6.02 8.01 11.25
C ARG A 144 -5.82 7.02 12.40
N SER A 145 -5.76 5.73 12.11
CA SER A 145 -5.55 4.68 13.11
C SER A 145 -4.94 3.48 12.43
N LYS A 146 -4.24 2.64 13.20
CA LYS A 146 -3.60 1.44 12.66
C LYS A 146 -4.67 0.45 12.12
N PRO A 147 -4.55 -0.03 10.87
CA PRO A 147 -5.46 -1.03 10.33
C PRO A 147 -5.30 -2.39 11.03
N GLN A 148 -6.41 -3.13 11.17
CA GLN A 148 -6.39 -4.44 11.82
C GLN A 148 -5.54 -5.45 11.04
N GLY A 149 -4.80 -6.30 11.76
CA GLY A 149 -3.97 -7.36 11.16
C GLY A 149 -2.59 -6.90 10.66
N TRP A 150 -2.34 -5.59 10.60
CA TRP A 150 -1.02 -5.06 10.28
C TRP A 150 -0.03 -5.23 11.46
N PRO A 151 1.27 -5.42 11.17
CA PRO A 151 2.30 -5.43 12.22
C PRO A 151 2.41 -4.07 12.93
N VAL A 152 2.91 -4.08 14.17
CA VAL A 152 2.99 -2.91 15.07
C VAL A 152 4.24 -2.15 14.78
#